data_AF-A0A1S0TLR3-F1
#
_entry.id   AF-A0A1S0TLR3-F1
#
_cell.length_a   1.000
_cell.length_b   1.000
_cell.length_c   1.000
_cell.angle_alpha   90.00
_cell.angle_beta   90.00
_cell.angle_gamma   90.00
#
_symmetry.space_group_name_H-M   'P 1'
#
loop_
_entity.id
_entity.type
_entity.pdbx_description
1 polymer ?
#
loop_
_entity_poly.entity_id
_entity_poly.type
_entity_poly.pdbx_seq_one_letter_code
_entity_poly.pdbx_strand_id
1 'polypeptide(L)'
;MTIDLINCHFITRICESIVVCSKNQLDLVQQVIQQKAIFAHRYEVRRQRIKLIIEAVCGGLCKDENDLENLLSLLFFERKLAIKDELNFLIAKKLICHQKDFGLCGTQLGRAVFTSSLSPDIALQVYDDLEKAMRSLALDNELHLLYLVTPLHNDSIWINYIDWNVYYNIWSKLPSRLQRVGKMIGILDSFILGKIQGRQASKTGNMQVHLRFLSALALFDLIRECPLGDVARRFHINRGALQTLQQQSATYACKFLVI
;
A
#
# COMPACT_ATOMS: atom_id res chain seq x y z
N MET A 1 -30.26 25.74 -7.74
CA MET A 1 -31.59 25.16 -7.46
C MET A 1 -31.39 24.30 -6.24
N THR A 2 -31.89 24.76 -5.10
CA THR A 2 -31.65 24.21 -3.75
C THR A 2 -32.61 23.04 -3.53
N ILE A 3 -32.13 21.88 -3.05
CA ILE A 3 -32.97 20.70 -2.80
C ILE A 3 -32.64 20.09 -1.42
N ASP A 4 -33.70 20.02 -0.61
CA ASP A 4 -34.10 19.19 0.54
C ASP A 4 -33.22 18.89 1.76
N LEU A 5 -33.89 19.05 2.91
CA LEU A 5 -33.46 18.88 4.30
C LEU A 5 -33.47 17.40 4.73
N ILE A 6 -32.34 16.93 5.26
CA ILE A 6 -32.28 15.67 6.03
C ILE A 6 -32.66 15.99 7.47
N ASN A 7 -33.88 15.63 7.87
CA ASN A 7 -34.36 15.83 9.24
C ASN A 7 -33.87 14.68 10.15
N CYS A 8 -32.86 14.94 10.97
CA CYS A 8 -32.44 14.02 12.04
C CYS A 8 -33.04 14.49 13.38
N HIS A 9 -34.02 13.75 13.90
CA HIS A 9 -34.75 14.10 15.12
C HIS A 9 -33.98 13.68 16.38
N PHE A 10 -33.06 14.52 16.86
CA PHE A 10 -32.64 14.57 18.27
C PHE A 10 -32.10 15.99 18.56
N ILE A 11 -32.86 16.79 19.34
CA ILE A 11 -32.51 18.14 19.83
C ILE A 11 -32.29 19.17 18.70
N THR A 12 -33.30 20.02 18.47
CA THR A 12 -33.45 20.93 17.32
C THR A 12 -32.35 21.99 17.18
N ARG A 13 -31.19 21.60 16.63
CA ARG A 13 -30.42 22.46 15.73
C ARG A 13 -30.70 21.97 14.31
N ILE A 14 -31.29 22.83 13.48
CA ILE A 14 -31.40 22.54 12.05
C ILE A 14 -29.98 22.64 11.49
N CYS A 15 -29.46 21.53 10.99
CA CYS A 15 -28.21 21.49 10.24
C CYS A 15 -28.56 21.25 8.77
N GLU A 16 -28.18 22.18 7.91
CA GLU A 16 -28.34 22.06 6.47
C GLU A 16 -27.05 21.48 5.86
N SER A 17 -27.19 20.54 4.94
CA SER A 17 -26.08 20.00 4.15
C SER A 17 -26.40 20.17 2.68
N ILE A 18 -25.72 21.11 2.00
CA ILE A 18 -26.01 21.49 0.63
C ILE A 18 -24.97 20.84 -0.31
N VAL A 19 -25.43 20.02 -1.25
CA VAL A 19 -24.58 19.44 -2.30
C VAL A 19 -24.71 20.25 -3.58
N VAL A 20 -23.63 20.90 -4.02
CA VAL A 20 -23.60 21.67 -5.26
C VAL A 20 -23.29 20.75 -6.43
N CYS A 21 -24.16 20.73 -7.45
CA CYS A 21 -23.95 19.94 -8.66
C CYS A 21 -24.33 20.72 -9.92
N SER A 22 -23.73 20.34 -11.06
CA SER A 22 -24.15 20.82 -12.36
C SER A 22 -25.44 20.12 -12.81
N LYS A 23 -26.19 20.71 -13.77
CA LYS A 23 -27.43 20.09 -14.30
C LYS A 23 -27.20 18.65 -14.79
N ASN A 24 -26.04 18.37 -15.37
CA ASN A 24 -25.69 17.05 -15.92
C ASN A 24 -25.37 16.00 -14.84
N GLN A 25 -25.18 16.43 -13.58
CA GLN A 25 -24.84 15.56 -12.45
C GLN A 25 -26.02 15.37 -11.49
N LEU A 26 -27.15 16.04 -11.72
CA LEU A 26 -28.29 16.07 -10.80
C LEU A 26 -28.81 14.65 -10.49
N ASP A 27 -29.00 13.83 -11.53
CA ASP A 27 -29.51 12.46 -11.38
C ASP A 27 -28.56 11.58 -10.55
N LEU A 28 -27.25 11.73 -10.75
CA LEU A 28 -26.23 10.99 -9.99
C LEU A 28 -26.20 11.43 -8.52
N VAL A 29 -26.26 12.74 -8.27
CA VAL A 29 -26.28 13.29 -6.90
C VAL A 29 -27.54 12.84 -6.17
N GLN A 30 -28.70 12.85 -6.84
CA GLN A 30 -29.95 12.38 -6.27
C GLN A 30 -29.88 10.88 -5.91
N GLN A 31 -29.25 10.06 -6.75
CA GLN A 31 -29.00 8.66 -6.42
C GLN A 31 -28.11 8.48 -5.19
N VAL A 32 -27.02 9.26 -5.07
CA VAL A 32 -26.11 9.17 -3.90
C VAL A 32 -26.80 9.59 -2.62
N ILE A 33 -27.60 10.66 -2.64
CA ILE A 33 -28.36 11.12 -1.47
C ILE A 33 -29.39 10.06 -1.03
N GLN A 34 -29.98 9.34 -1.97
CA GLN A 34 -30.99 8.32 -1.70
C GLN A 34 -30.40 6.93 -1.39
N GLN A 35 -29.11 6.71 -1.68
CA GLN A 35 -28.46 5.43 -1.44
C GLN A 35 -28.27 5.18 0.06
N LYS A 36 -28.73 4.01 0.54
CA LYS A 36 -28.34 3.50 1.84
C LYS A 36 -26.87 3.07 1.79
N ALA A 37 -26.13 3.32 2.87
CA ALA A 37 -24.73 2.95 2.98
C ALA A 37 -24.52 1.47 2.63
N ILE A 38 -23.75 1.21 1.58
CA ILE A 38 -23.33 -0.14 1.19
C ILE A 38 -22.08 -0.46 2.01
N PHE A 39 -22.18 -1.42 2.94
CA PHE A 39 -21.05 -1.86 3.73
C PHE A 39 -20.24 -2.94 2.99
N ALA A 40 -18.96 -2.64 2.76
CA ALA A 40 -17.83 -3.50 2.38
C ALA A 40 -17.87 -4.26 1.02
N HIS A 41 -16.76 -4.16 0.27
CA HIS A 41 -16.52 -4.92 -0.97
C HIS A 41 -15.97 -6.33 -0.66
N ARG A 42 -16.43 -7.36 -1.37
CA ARG A 42 -16.02 -8.79 -1.17
C ARG A 42 -14.50 -9.03 -1.18
N TYR A 43 -13.75 -8.24 -1.94
CA TYR A 43 -12.29 -8.39 -2.05
C TYR A 43 -11.55 -8.01 -0.75
N GLU A 44 -12.02 -6.97 -0.06
CA GLU A 44 -11.46 -6.56 1.24
C GLU A 44 -11.69 -7.64 2.29
N VAL A 45 -12.85 -8.29 2.26
CA VAL A 45 -13.22 -9.37 3.18
C VAL A 45 -12.24 -10.54 3.08
N ARG A 46 -11.83 -10.97 1.87
CA ARG A 46 -10.86 -12.05 1.71
C ARG A 46 -9.46 -11.66 2.23
N ARG A 47 -8.99 -10.44 1.94
CA ARG A 47 -7.69 -9.97 2.43
C ARG A 47 -7.65 -9.89 3.96
N GLN A 48 -8.72 -9.37 4.56
CA GLN A 48 -8.87 -9.28 6.01
C GLN A 48 -8.92 -10.68 6.65
N ARG A 49 -9.64 -11.62 6.02
CA ARG A 49 -9.74 -13.01 6.49
C ARG A 49 -8.40 -13.75 6.44
N ILE A 50 -7.64 -13.64 5.35
CA ILE A 50 -6.30 -14.25 5.26
C ILE A 50 -5.36 -13.67 6.34
N LYS A 51 -5.40 -12.35 6.54
CA LYS A 51 -4.60 -11.70 7.60
C LYS A 51 -4.95 -12.25 8.98
N LEU A 52 -6.24 -12.34 9.30
CA LEU A 52 -6.71 -12.89 10.57
C LEU A 52 -6.26 -14.35 10.77
N ILE A 53 -6.34 -15.19 9.75
CA ILE A 53 -5.90 -16.59 9.85
C ILE A 53 -4.41 -16.66 10.21
N ILE A 54 -3.57 -15.85 9.58
CA ILE A 54 -2.14 -15.80 9.93
C ILE A 54 -1.94 -15.32 11.36
N GLU A 55 -2.65 -14.27 11.78
CA GLU A 55 -2.55 -13.73 13.16
C GLU A 55 -2.96 -14.78 14.19
N ALA A 56 -4.04 -15.52 13.94
CA ALA A 56 -4.54 -16.57 14.82
C ALA A 56 -3.56 -17.74 14.94
N VAL A 57 -3.03 -18.22 13.82
CA VAL A 57 -2.09 -19.37 13.81
C VAL A 57 -0.71 -18.96 14.32
N CYS A 58 -0.15 -17.83 13.87
CA CYS A 58 1.19 -17.40 14.27
C CYS A 58 1.24 -16.84 15.70
N GLY A 59 0.14 -16.24 16.16
CA GLY A 59 -0.05 -15.81 17.56
C GLY A 59 -0.33 -16.96 18.52
N GLY A 60 -0.59 -18.18 18.01
CA GLY A 60 -0.86 -19.37 18.81
C GLY A 60 -2.27 -19.45 19.39
N LEU A 61 -3.21 -18.66 18.85
CA LEU A 61 -4.62 -18.66 19.25
C LEU A 61 -5.35 -19.91 18.72
N CYS A 62 -5.04 -20.34 17.51
CA CYS A 62 -5.63 -21.51 16.87
C CYS A 62 -4.54 -22.52 16.51
N LYS A 63 -4.73 -23.79 16.88
CA LYS A 63 -3.75 -24.87 16.63
C LYS A 63 -4.23 -25.88 15.61
N ASP A 64 -5.51 -25.89 15.28
CA ASP A 64 -6.07 -26.77 14.27
C ASP A 64 -7.16 -26.08 13.43
N GLU A 65 -7.66 -26.79 12.42
CA GLU A 65 -8.69 -26.28 11.52
C GLU A 65 -10.02 -26.03 12.25
N ASN A 66 -10.31 -26.77 13.32
CA ASN A 66 -11.57 -26.66 14.06
C ASN A 66 -11.59 -25.39 14.93
N ASP A 67 -10.49 -25.08 15.62
CA ASP A 67 -10.30 -23.80 16.31
C ASP A 67 -10.48 -22.62 15.36
N LEU A 68 -9.93 -22.74 14.16
CA LEU A 68 -9.96 -21.71 13.14
C LEU A 68 -11.39 -21.51 12.59
N GLU A 69 -12.11 -22.59 12.29
CA GLU A 69 -13.53 -22.55 11.90
C GLU A 69 -14.41 -21.94 12.99
N ASN A 70 -14.15 -22.25 14.27
CA ASN A 70 -14.85 -21.65 15.40
C ASN A 70 -14.58 -20.14 15.47
N LEU A 71 -13.32 -19.71 15.38
CA LEU A 71 -12.97 -18.29 15.35
C LEU A 71 -13.63 -17.55 14.19
N LEU A 72 -13.57 -18.12 12.98
CA LEU A 72 -14.17 -17.53 11.79
C LEU A 72 -15.71 -17.47 11.87
N SER A 73 -16.35 -18.37 12.62
CA SER A 73 -17.79 -18.35 12.84
C SER A 73 -18.27 -17.18 13.70
N LEU A 74 -17.37 -16.59 14.51
CA LEU A 74 -17.65 -15.41 15.34
C LEU A 74 -17.52 -14.10 14.57
N LEU A 75 -17.02 -14.13 13.34
CA LEU A 75 -16.86 -12.93 12.53
C LEU A 75 -18.20 -12.36 12.08
N PHE A 76 -18.24 -11.04 11.98
CA PHE A 76 -19.38 -10.32 11.42
C PHE A 76 -19.63 -10.65 9.93
N PHE A 77 -18.65 -11.21 9.21
CA PHE A 77 -18.73 -11.49 7.78
C PHE A 77 -19.37 -12.84 7.46
N GLU A 78 -20.14 -12.91 6.37
CA GLU A 78 -20.81 -14.14 5.94
C GLU A 78 -19.83 -15.31 5.69
N ARG A 79 -20.25 -16.50 6.13
CA ARG A 79 -19.57 -17.80 6.08
C ARG A 79 -19.44 -18.40 4.66
N LYS A 80 -19.00 -17.60 3.67
CA LYS A 80 -19.12 -17.94 2.24
C LYS A 80 -17.89 -18.58 1.58
N LEU A 81 -16.73 -18.66 2.26
CA LEU A 81 -15.52 -19.28 1.70
C LEU A 81 -15.07 -20.48 2.53
N ALA A 82 -14.72 -21.57 1.85
CA ALA A 82 -14.11 -22.75 2.48
C ALA A 82 -12.71 -22.39 3.00
N ILE A 83 -12.43 -22.73 4.25
CA ILE A 83 -11.14 -22.43 4.90
C ILE A 83 -9.96 -23.11 4.20
N LYS A 84 -10.21 -24.27 3.57
CA LYS A 84 -9.20 -25.09 2.89
C LYS A 84 -8.44 -24.32 1.80
N ASP A 85 -9.12 -23.50 1.01
CA ASP A 85 -8.47 -22.75 -0.07
C ASP A 85 -7.52 -21.68 0.48
N GLU A 86 -7.88 -21.07 1.61
CA GLU A 86 -7.06 -20.07 2.29
C GLU A 86 -5.85 -20.72 2.98
N LEU A 87 -6.07 -21.85 3.65
CA LEU A 87 -4.98 -22.64 4.23
C LEU A 87 -4.01 -23.13 3.15
N ASN A 88 -4.52 -23.68 2.05
CA ASN A 88 -3.69 -24.11 0.91
C ASN A 88 -2.87 -22.95 0.34
N PHE A 89 -3.47 -21.76 0.21
CA PHE A 89 -2.76 -20.57 -0.23
C PHE A 89 -1.62 -20.19 0.76
N LEU A 90 -1.91 -20.18 2.06
CA LEU A 90 -0.94 -19.82 3.09
C LEU A 90 0.21 -20.84 3.18
N ILE A 91 -0.08 -22.13 3.05
CA ILE A 91 0.92 -23.21 3.00
C ILE A 91 1.77 -23.09 1.74
N ALA A 92 1.16 -22.88 0.57
CA ALA A 92 1.87 -22.69 -0.68
C ALA A 92 2.81 -21.47 -0.64
N LYS A 93 2.42 -20.41 0.09
CA LYS A 93 3.24 -19.23 0.35
C LYS A 93 4.23 -19.39 1.52
N LYS A 94 4.32 -20.58 2.13
CA LYS A 94 5.19 -20.89 3.28
C LYS A 94 4.97 -19.96 4.47
N LEU A 95 3.75 -19.46 4.66
CA LEU A 95 3.37 -18.62 5.80
C LEU A 95 2.91 -19.47 6.99
N ILE A 96 2.28 -20.61 6.71
CA ILE A 96 1.91 -21.60 7.73
C ILE A 96 2.34 -23.01 7.28
N CYS A 97 2.33 -23.94 8.23
CA CYS A 97 2.72 -25.33 8.05
C CYS A 97 1.80 -26.27 8.84
N HIS A 98 1.76 -27.55 8.47
CA HIS A 98 1.25 -28.61 9.35
C HIS A 98 2.42 -29.28 10.07
N GLN A 99 2.37 -29.29 11.40
CA GLN A 99 3.31 -30.00 12.25
C GLN A 99 2.66 -31.29 12.76
N LYS A 100 3.40 -32.40 12.67
CA LYS A 100 2.88 -33.75 12.93
C LYS A 100 2.20 -33.92 14.30
N ASP A 101 2.68 -33.21 15.32
CA ASP A 101 2.21 -33.37 16.70
C ASP A 101 1.38 -32.17 17.22
N PHE A 102 1.41 -31.03 16.53
CA PHE A 102 0.88 -29.76 17.04
C PHE A 102 -0.16 -29.09 16.13
N GLY A 103 -0.50 -29.70 14.99
CA GLY A 103 -1.48 -29.15 14.06
C GLY A 103 -0.90 -28.02 13.21
N LEU A 104 -1.66 -26.95 13.00
CA LEU A 104 -1.27 -25.78 12.23
C LEU A 104 -0.25 -24.91 12.98
N CYS A 105 0.86 -24.58 12.30
CA CYS A 105 1.95 -23.77 12.83
C CYS A 105 2.29 -22.58 11.94
N GLY A 106 2.65 -21.45 12.54
CA GLY A 106 3.28 -20.34 11.83
C GLY A 106 4.75 -20.63 11.51
N THR A 107 5.15 -20.43 10.25
CA THR A 107 6.58 -20.50 9.86
C THR A 107 7.36 -19.29 10.36
N GLN A 108 8.69 -19.26 10.18
CA GLN A 108 9.49 -18.06 10.49
C GLN A 108 8.98 -16.83 9.70
N LEU A 109 8.71 -17.01 8.40
CA LEU A 109 8.14 -15.95 7.57
C LEU A 109 6.73 -15.56 8.04
N GLY A 110 5.85 -16.53 8.33
CA GLY A 110 4.51 -16.23 8.84
C GLY A 110 4.52 -15.47 10.16
N ARG A 111 5.42 -15.85 11.08
CA ARG A 111 5.63 -15.12 12.34
C ARG A 111 6.15 -13.71 12.10
N ALA A 112 7.07 -13.52 11.15
CA ALA A 112 7.54 -12.19 10.75
C ALA A 112 6.41 -11.33 10.14
N VAL A 113 5.55 -11.92 9.30
CA VAL A 113 4.34 -11.24 8.77
C VAL A 113 3.42 -10.81 9.91
N PHE A 114 3.16 -11.71 10.87
CA PHE A 114 2.38 -11.42 12.07
C PHE A 114 2.98 -10.26 12.87
N THR A 115 4.27 -10.32 13.22
CA THR A 115 4.94 -9.32 14.06
C THR A 115 5.12 -7.97 13.37
N SER A 116 5.31 -7.95 12.04
CA SER A 116 5.44 -6.71 11.26
C SER A 116 4.10 -5.96 11.09
N SER A 117 2.97 -6.60 11.40
CA SER A 117 1.62 -6.07 11.15
C SER A 117 1.36 -5.68 9.68
N LEU A 118 2.16 -6.20 8.74
CA LEU A 118 1.92 -6.06 7.30
C LEU A 118 0.80 -7.00 6.87
N SER A 119 0.07 -6.61 5.83
CA SER A 119 -0.82 -7.58 5.19
C SER A 119 0.02 -8.62 4.43
N PRO A 120 -0.46 -9.87 4.29
CA PRO A 120 0.37 -10.95 3.76
C PRO A 120 0.85 -10.71 2.33
N ASP A 121 0.04 -10.04 1.51
CA ASP A 121 0.39 -9.64 0.14
C ASP A 121 1.52 -8.61 0.08
N ILE A 122 1.58 -7.69 1.05
CA ILE A 122 2.63 -6.68 1.17
C ILE A 122 3.90 -7.31 1.75
N ALA A 123 3.77 -8.15 2.78
CA ALA A 123 4.91 -8.82 3.40
C ALA A 123 5.63 -9.75 2.42
N LEU A 124 4.89 -10.47 1.57
CA LEU A 124 5.48 -11.29 0.51
C LEU A 124 6.24 -10.45 -0.53
N GLN A 125 5.72 -9.28 -0.91
CA GLN A 125 6.45 -8.38 -1.82
C GLN A 125 7.72 -7.82 -1.17
N VAL A 126 7.67 -7.48 0.12
CA VAL A 126 8.85 -7.05 0.89
C VAL A 126 9.89 -8.15 0.95
N TYR A 127 9.48 -9.39 1.23
CA TYR A 127 10.35 -10.54 1.25
C TYR A 127 11.00 -10.79 -0.13
N ASP A 128 10.23 -10.69 -1.21
CA ASP A 128 10.75 -10.81 -2.58
C ASP A 128 11.78 -9.70 -2.91
N ASP A 129 11.55 -8.47 -2.46
CA ASP A 129 12.48 -7.36 -2.64
C ASP A 129 13.76 -7.54 -1.81
N LEU A 130 13.63 -8.07 -0.59
CA LEU A 130 14.76 -8.45 0.27
C LEU A 130 15.60 -9.55 -0.36
N GLU A 131 15.00 -10.63 -0.84
CA GLU A 131 15.73 -11.72 -1.51
C GLU A 131 16.50 -11.23 -2.73
N LYS A 132 15.93 -10.27 -3.50
CA LYS A 132 16.63 -9.63 -4.61
C LYS A 132 17.77 -8.74 -4.12
N ALA A 133 17.53 -7.91 -3.11
CA ALA A 133 18.52 -7.00 -2.56
C ALA A 133 19.73 -7.75 -1.95
N MET A 134 19.49 -8.91 -1.30
CA MET A 134 20.54 -9.77 -0.76
C MET A 134 21.51 -10.29 -1.83
N ARG A 135 21.09 -10.37 -3.10
CA ARG A 135 21.94 -10.81 -4.21
C ARG A 135 22.79 -9.68 -4.79
N SER A 136 22.33 -8.43 -4.69
CA SER A 136 23.01 -7.27 -5.23
C SER A 136 22.53 -5.99 -4.54
N LEU A 137 23.20 -5.63 -3.45
CA LEU A 137 22.92 -4.41 -2.70
C LEU A 137 23.89 -3.30 -3.09
N ALA A 138 23.38 -2.20 -3.66
CA ALA A 138 24.18 -1.00 -3.86
C ALA A 138 24.41 -0.26 -2.54
N LEU A 139 25.68 -0.19 -2.11
CA LEU A 139 26.11 0.39 -0.83
C LEU A 139 26.94 1.68 -0.98
N ASP A 140 27.07 2.21 -2.20
CA ASP A 140 27.83 3.45 -2.43
C ASP A 140 27.15 4.69 -1.80
N ASN A 141 25.86 4.57 -1.49
CA ASN A 141 25.01 5.58 -0.86
C ASN A 141 23.73 4.92 -0.33
N GLU A 142 22.94 5.69 0.42
CA GLU A 142 21.76 5.22 1.14
C GLU A 142 20.52 5.08 0.25
N LEU A 143 20.56 5.48 -1.04
CA LEU A 143 19.37 5.53 -1.89
C LEU A 143 18.73 4.15 -2.08
N HIS A 144 19.53 3.09 -2.22
CA HIS A 144 18.98 1.75 -2.41
C HIS A 144 18.33 1.23 -1.11
N LEU A 145 18.97 1.44 0.03
CA LEU A 145 18.40 1.12 1.34
C LEU A 145 17.09 1.90 1.57
N LEU A 146 17.10 3.18 1.20
CA LEU A 146 15.93 4.05 1.33
C LEU A 146 14.78 3.60 0.42
N TYR A 147 15.07 3.12 -0.79
CA TYR A 147 14.08 2.51 -1.68
C TYR A 147 13.42 1.28 -1.04
N LEU A 148 14.20 0.41 -0.39
CA LEU A 148 13.67 -0.78 0.29
C LEU A 148 12.70 -0.41 1.43
N VAL A 149 13.02 0.62 2.22
CA VAL A 149 12.16 1.11 3.30
C VAL A 149 11.12 2.15 2.85
N THR A 150 11.05 2.46 1.56
CA THR A 150 9.99 3.29 1.01
C THR A 150 8.73 2.43 0.83
N PRO A 151 7.56 2.86 1.35
CA PRO A 151 6.32 2.09 1.25
C PRO A 151 5.97 1.69 -0.18
N LEU A 152 5.39 0.49 -0.32
CA LEU A 152 4.80 0.01 -1.57
C LEU A 152 3.49 0.75 -1.87
N HIS A 153 3.12 0.82 -3.15
CA HIS A 153 1.85 1.38 -3.63
C HIS A 153 1.62 2.86 -3.26
N ASN A 154 2.63 3.71 -3.52
CA ASN A 154 2.55 5.17 -3.30
C ASN A 154 1.64 5.92 -4.29
N ASP A 155 0.67 5.23 -4.93
CA ASP A 155 -0.26 5.86 -5.87
C ASP A 155 -1.01 7.00 -5.22
N SER A 156 -1.51 6.82 -4.00
CA SER A 156 -2.26 7.86 -3.28
C SER A 156 -1.44 9.13 -3.04
N ILE A 157 -0.11 9.03 -2.97
CA ILE A 157 0.80 10.15 -2.76
C ILE A 157 1.08 10.88 -4.06
N TRP A 158 1.14 10.18 -5.20
CA TRP A 158 1.59 10.75 -6.48
C TRP A 158 0.49 10.93 -7.52
N ILE A 159 -0.67 10.29 -7.38
CA ILE A 159 -1.72 10.23 -8.41
C ILE A 159 -2.21 11.62 -8.86
N ASN A 160 -2.15 12.60 -7.96
CA ASN A 160 -2.55 13.99 -8.22
C ASN A 160 -1.38 14.96 -8.44
N TYR A 161 -0.12 14.50 -8.32
CA TYR A 161 1.05 15.38 -8.29
C TYR A 161 2.15 15.01 -9.29
N ILE A 162 2.10 13.82 -9.90
CA ILE A 162 3.19 13.41 -10.78
C ILE A 162 3.21 14.20 -12.10
N ASP A 163 4.23 15.03 -12.25
CA ASP A 163 4.64 15.60 -13.53
C ASP A 163 5.82 14.80 -14.10
N TRP A 164 5.58 14.11 -15.21
CA TRP A 164 6.60 13.28 -15.87
C TRP A 164 7.76 14.09 -16.46
N ASN A 165 7.54 15.36 -16.83
CA ASN A 165 8.61 16.24 -17.29
C ASN A 165 9.53 16.61 -16.13
N VAL A 166 8.96 16.92 -14.97
CA VAL A 166 9.71 17.18 -13.74
C VAL A 166 10.50 15.93 -13.35
N TYR A 167 9.86 14.75 -13.37
CA TYR A 167 10.55 13.50 -13.07
C TYR A 167 11.73 13.25 -14.03
N TYR A 168 11.53 13.41 -15.35
CA TYR A 168 12.61 13.25 -16.32
C TYR A 168 13.76 14.25 -16.11
N ASN A 169 13.45 15.50 -15.79
CA ASN A 169 14.46 16.52 -15.47
C ASN A 169 15.27 16.17 -14.22
N ILE A 170 14.62 15.64 -13.17
CA ILE A 170 15.32 15.12 -11.98
C ILE A 170 16.20 13.94 -12.38
N TRP A 171 15.63 12.93 -13.04
CA TRP A 171 16.31 11.69 -13.43
C TRP A 171 17.56 11.94 -14.28
N SER A 172 17.44 12.76 -15.33
CA SER A 172 18.53 13.08 -16.26
C SER A 172 19.68 13.83 -15.59
N LYS A 173 19.41 14.62 -14.54
CA LYS A 173 20.42 15.38 -13.79
C LYS A 173 20.99 14.64 -12.57
N LEU A 174 20.51 13.43 -12.28
CA LEU A 174 21.07 12.64 -11.17
C LEU A 174 22.54 12.30 -11.43
N PRO A 175 23.40 12.34 -10.40
CA PRO A 175 24.76 11.81 -10.48
C PRO A 175 24.76 10.35 -10.97
N SER A 176 25.77 9.97 -11.76
CA SER A 176 25.87 8.64 -12.36
C SER A 176 25.76 7.50 -11.33
N ARG A 177 26.25 7.71 -10.10
CA ARG A 177 26.13 6.76 -8.99
C ARG A 177 24.66 6.50 -8.59
N LEU A 178 23.82 7.54 -8.53
CA LEU A 178 22.40 7.41 -8.19
C LEU A 178 21.59 6.86 -9.38
N GLN A 179 21.93 7.27 -10.62
CA GLN A 179 21.34 6.67 -11.81
C GLN A 179 21.62 5.16 -11.91
N ARG A 180 22.82 4.72 -11.53
CA ARG A 180 23.17 3.29 -11.48
C ARG A 180 22.25 2.52 -10.52
N VAL A 181 21.97 3.07 -9.33
CA VAL A 181 21.00 2.50 -8.38
C VAL A 181 19.61 2.42 -9.00
N GLY A 182 19.14 3.50 -9.63
CA GLY A 182 17.84 3.49 -10.32
C GLY A 182 17.75 2.44 -11.44
N LYS A 183 18.78 2.33 -12.28
CA LYS A 183 18.84 1.31 -13.34
C LYS A 183 18.82 -0.11 -12.77
N MET A 184 19.52 -0.35 -11.67
CA MET A 184 19.51 -1.64 -10.96
C MET A 184 18.13 -1.97 -10.39
N ILE A 185 17.40 -0.98 -9.87
CA ILE A 185 16.01 -1.13 -9.38
C ILE A 185 15.02 -1.40 -10.53
N GLY A 186 15.36 -0.99 -11.76
CA GLY A 186 14.52 -1.18 -12.95
C GLY A 186 13.88 0.11 -13.47
N ILE A 187 14.47 1.26 -13.19
CA ILE A 187 14.05 2.55 -13.75
C ILE A 187 14.49 2.65 -15.21
N LEU A 188 13.52 2.84 -16.10
CA LEU A 188 13.73 2.87 -17.55
C LEU A 188 13.48 4.27 -18.12
N ASP A 189 14.46 4.83 -18.83
CA ASP A 189 14.33 6.08 -19.58
C ASP A 189 13.14 6.03 -20.56
N SER A 190 13.01 4.91 -21.26
CA SER A 190 11.95 4.68 -22.24
C SER A 190 10.55 4.70 -21.63
N PHE A 191 10.41 4.29 -20.36
CA PHE A 191 9.13 4.34 -19.65
C PHE A 191 8.75 5.78 -19.31
N ILE A 192 9.70 6.57 -18.78
CA ILE A 192 9.48 7.98 -18.45
C ILE A 192 9.15 8.78 -19.72
N LEU A 193 9.94 8.62 -20.79
CA LEU A 193 9.70 9.29 -22.07
C LEU A 193 8.37 8.87 -22.71
N GLY A 194 8.02 7.58 -22.62
CA GLY A 194 6.72 7.08 -23.08
C GLY A 194 5.55 7.76 -22.36
N LYS A 195 5.68 8.01 -21.05
CA LYS A 195 4.68 8.73 -20.26
C LYS A 195 4.54 10.20 -20.65
N ILE A 196 5.65 10.88 -20.92
CA ILE A 196 5.63 12.25 -21.46
C ILE A 196 4.90 12.30 -22.81
N GLN A 197 5.08 11.28 -23.65
CA GLN A 197 4.41 11.14 -24.94
C GLN A 197 2.93 10.71 -24.82
N GLY A 198 2.37 10.60 -23.62
CA GLY A 198 0.99 10.18 -23.40
C GLY A 198 0.72 8.69 -23.63
N ARG A 199 1.76 7.85 -23.71
CA ARG A 199 1.58 6.39 -23.84
C ARG A 199 1.05 5.82 -22.53
N GLN A 200 0.01 5.00 -22.65
CA GLN A 200 -0.52 4.30 -21.49
C GLN A 200 0.48 3.25 -20.98
N ALA A 201 0.54 3.08 -19.65
CA ALA A 201 1.44 2.07 -19.08
C ALA A 201 0.91 0.69 -19.46
N SER A 202 1.71 -0.11 -20.15
CA SER A 202 1.30 -1.48 -20.51
C SER A 202 1.30 -2.43 -19.31
N LYS A 203 2.02 -2.08 -18.23
CA LYS A 203 2.15 -2.87 -17.00
C LYS A 203 2.08 -1.96 -15.78
N THR A 204 1.09 -2.17 -14.91
CA THR A 204 0.91 -1.44 -13.64
C THR A 204 2.15 -1.56 -12.74
N GLY A 205 2.83 -2.71 -12.75
CA GLY A 205 4.06 -2.91 -11.95
C GLY A 205 5.18 -1.91 -12.27
N ASN A 206 5.36 -1.55 -13.55
CA ASN A 206 6.41 -0.58 -13.92
C ASN A 206 6.10 0.81 -13.35
N MET A 207 4.82 1.21 -13.34
CA MET A 207 4.41 2.48 -12.73
C MET A 207 4.80 2.52 -11.25
N GLN A 208 4.49 1.46 -10.50
CA GLN A 208 4.79 1.39 -9.06
C GLN A 208 6.27 1.50 -8.75
N VAL A 209 7.14 0.82 -9.52
CA VAL A 209 8.59 0.90 -9.35
C VAL A 209 9.08 2.34 -9.55
N HIS A 210 8.58 3.02 -10.58
CA HIS A 210 8.94 4.40 -10.87
C HIS A 210 8.45 5.39 -9.80
N LEU A 211 7.21 5.23 -9.31
CA LEU A 211 6.67 6.07 -8.22
C LEU A 211 7.42 5.85 -6.90
N ARG A 212 7.71 4.60 -6.56
CA ARG A 212 8.47 4.26 -5.35
C ARG A 212 9.89 4.81 -5.41
N PHE A 213 10.53 4.76 -6.57
CA PHE A 213 11.86 5.36 -6.73
C PHE A 213 11.82 6.89 -6.62
N LEU A 214 10.79 7.54 -7.17
CA LEU A 214 10.60 8.99 -7.01
C LEU A 214 10.40 9.38 -5.54
N SER A 215 9.60 8.61 -4.79
CA SER A 215 9.48 8.74 -3.34
C SER A 215 10.83 8.59 -2.64
N ALA A 216 11.60 7.56 -2.99
CA ALA A 216 12.91 7.32 -2.40
C ALA A 216 13.89 8.48 -2.67
N LEU A 217 13.87 9.09 -3.85
CA LEU A 217 14.67 10.28 -4.16
C LEU A 217 14.26 11.49 -3.30
N ALA A 218 12.96 11.73 -3.12
CA ALA A 218 12.49 12.81 -2.27
C ALA A 218 12.90 12.60 -0.80
N LEU A 219 12.75 11.38 -0.30
CA LEU A 219 13.23 11.00 1.03
C LEU A 219 14.75 11.12 1.14
N PHE A 220 15.50 10.83 0.06
CA PHE A 220 16.96 10.88 0.04
C PHE A 220 17.48 12.31 0.24
N ASP A 221 16.80 13.30 -0.34
CA ASP A 221 17.10 14.72 -0.05
C ASP A 221 16.79 15.06 1.41
N LEU A 222 15.67 14.56 1.97
CA LEU A 222 15.27 14.85 3.34
C LEU A 222 16.26 14.30 4.38
N ILE A 223 16.77 13.07 4.19
CA ILE A 223 17.77 12.50 5.11
C ILE A 223 19.13 13.22 5.03
N ARG A 224 19.38 13.96 3.94
CA ARG A 224 20.56 14.82 3.76
C ARG A 224 20.31 16.24 4.24
N GLU A 225 19.34 16.41 5.13
CA GLU A 225 19.01 17.68 5.80
C GLU A 225 18.57 18.80 4.84
N CYS A 226 18.11 18.47 3.62
CA CYS A 226 17.49 19.46 2.76
C CYS A 226 16.14 19.91 3.35
N PRO A 227 15.84 21.23 3.41
CA PRO A 227 14.60 21.72 3.97
C PRO A 227 13.36 21.14 3.27
N LEU A 228 12.35 20.72 4.04
CA LEU A 228 11.13 20.10 3.51
C LEU A 228 10.46 20.93 2.40
N GLY A 229 10.47 22.26 2.52
CA GLY A 229 9.91 23.17 1.52
C GLY A 229 10.69 23.19 0.20
N ASP A 230 11.99 22.96 0.24
CA ASP A 230 12.87 22.95 -0.94
C ASP A 230 12.69 21.65 -1.71
N VAL A 231 12.62 20.53 -0.98
CA VAL A 231 12.31 19.22 -1.56
C VAL A 231 10.90 19.22 -2.17
N ALA A 232 9.90 19.74 -1.45
CA ALA A 232 8.53 19.83 -1.97
C ALA A 232 8.46 20.60 -3.30
N ARG A 233 9.17 21.74 -3.39
CA ARG A 233 9.27 22.51 -4.64
C ARG A 233 10.02 21.77 -5.74
N ARG A 234 11.16 21.14 -5.42
CA ARG A 234 11.98 20.39 -6.38
C ARG A 234 11.20 19.24 -7.03
N PHE A 235 10.40 18.52 -6.26
CA PHE A 235 9.62 17.37 -6.72
C PHE A 235 8.19 17.71 -7.14
N HIS A 236 7.79 19.00 -7.08
CA HIS A 236 6.43 19.45 -7.38
C HIS A 236 5.35 18.70 -6.58
N ILE A 237 5.68 18.30 -5.34
CA ILE A 237 4.77 17.59 -4.44
C ILE A 237 4.27 18.54 -3.35
N ASN A 238 3.02 18.36 -2.91
CA ASN A 238 2.49 19.11 -1.77
C ASN A 238 3.33 18.83 -0.50
N ARG A 239 3.66 19.86 0.26
CA ARG A 239 4.46 19.75 1.49
C ARG A 239 3.86 18.78 2.51
N GLY A 240 2.54 18.76 2.68
CA GLY A 240 1.83 17.84 3.58
C GLY A 240 1.84 16.39 3.07
N ALA A 241 1.78 16.18 1.75
CA ALA A 241 1.95 14.86 1.15
C ALA A 241 3.38 14.34 1.35
N LEU A 242 4.40 15.19 1.19
CA LEU A 242 5.79 14.84 1.47
C LEU A 242 6.04 14.52 2.95
N GLN A 243 5.44 15.28 3.87
CA GLN A 243 5.49 14.99 5.30
C GLN A 243 4.80 13.65 5.64
N THR A 244 3.66 13.38 4.99
CA THR A 244 2.95 12.10 5.13
C THR A 244 3.83 10.94 4.64
N LEU A 245 4.47 11.09 3.47
CA LEU A 245 5.40 10.12 2.93
C LEU A 245 6.56 9.84 3.91
N GLN A 246 7.12 10.88 4.52
CA GLN A 246 8.18 10.74 5.52
C GLN A 246 7.72 9.92 6.74
N GLN A 247 6.56 10.26 7.32
CA GLN A 247 6.03 9.56 8.49
C GLN A 247 5.66 8.09 8.18
N GLN A 248 5.07 7.85 7.01
CA GLN A 248 4.73 6.51 6.54
C GLN A 248 5.99 5.67 6.31
N SER A 249 7.04 6.26 5.72
CA SER A 249 8.31 5.58 5.48
C SER A 249 9.03 5.25 6.78
N ALA A 250 9.01 6.13 7.78
CA ALA A 250 9.56 5.84 9.11
C ALA A 250 8.84 4.64 9.76
N THR A 251 7.50 4.60 9.69
CA THR A 251 6.71 3.48 10.20
C THR A 251 6.97 2.19 9.41
N TYR A 252 7.09 2.31 8.08
CA TYR A 252 7.32 1.18 7.19
C TYR A 252 8.73 0.58 7.38
N ALA A 253 9.74 1.40 7.63
CA ALA A 253 11.09 0.94 7.98
C ALA A 253 11.08 0.02 9.21
N CYS A 254 10.32 0.37 10.26
CA CYS A 254 10.17 -0.48 11.43
C CYS A 254 9.55 -1.84 11.08
N LYS A 255 8.56 -1.87 10.17
CA LYS A 255 7.94 -3.13 9.71
C LYS A 255 8.88 -3.95 8.84
N PHE A 256 9.68 -3.28 8.02
CA PHE A 256 10.67 -3.89 7.14
C PHE A 256 11.76 -4.62 7.93
N LEU A 257 12.23 -4.05 9.05
CA LEU A 257 13.25 -4.66 9.91
C LEU A 257 12.83 -5.99 10.56
N VAL A 258 11.53 -6.28 10.60
CA VAL A 258 10.97 -7.49 11.21
C VAL A 258 10.85 -8.65 10.21
N ILE A 259 10.81 -8.33 8.91
CA ILE A 259 10.73 -9.31 7.81
C ILE A 259 12.14 -9.79 7.45
#